data_AF-A0A356SE23-F1
#
_entry.id   AF-A0A356SE23-F1
#
_cell.length_a   1.000
_cell.length_b   1.000
_cell.length_c   1.000
_cell.angle_alpha   90.00
_cell.angle_beta   90.00
_cell.angle_gamma   90.00
#
_symmetry.space_group_name_H-M   'P 1'
#
loop_
_entity.id
_entity.type
_entity.pdbx_description
1 polymer ?
#
loop_
_entity_poly.entity_id
_entity_poly.type
_entity_poly.pdbx_seq_one_letter_code
_entity_poly.pdbx_strand_id
1 'polypeptide(L)' 'LNTGLMVDCSHANSQKDHAKQISVCQSIVDQRRSGDCPIRGVMIESHLVGGNQPIAAPNKLTYGKSITDACLGW' A
#
# COMPACT_ATOMS: atom_id res chain seq x y z
N LEU A 1 13.35 25.96 -3.73
CA LEU A 1 12.78 24.67 -4.17
C LEU A 1 11.99 24.09 -3.00
N ASN A 2 10.70 23.78 -3.19
CA ASN A 2 9.88 23.12 -2.18
C ASN A 2 9.98 21.61 -2.41
N THR A 3 10.94 20.95 -1.77
CA THR A 3 11.18 19.51 -1.92
C THR A 3 10.08 18.72 -1.22
N GLY A 4 9.44 17.80 -1.93
CA GLY A 4 8.40 16.91 -1.40
C GLY A 4 8.80 15.45 -1.52
N LEU A 5 8.60 14.68 -0.46
CA LEU A 5 8.82 13.24 -0.43
C LEU A 5 7.48 12.49 -0.51
N MET A 6 7.39 11.47 -1.36
CA MET A 6 6.29 10.50 -1.33
C MET A 6 6.82 9.19 -0.78
N VAL A 7 6.07 8.55 0.11
CA VAL A 7 6.46 7.26 0.69
C VAL A 7 5.50 6.18 0.22
N ASP A 8 6.05 5.14 -0.40
CA ASP A 8 5.32 3.91 -0.70
C ASP A 8 5.14 3.08 0.57
N CYS A 9 3.91 2.73 0.93
CA CYS A 9 3.68 1.87 2.09
C CYS A 9 3.82 0.38 1.78
N SER A 10 3.86 -0.01 0.50
CA SER A 10 3.90 -1.39 0.03
C SER A 10 5.33 -1.89 -0.19
N HIS A 11 5.47 -2.92 -1.02
CA HIS A 11 6.72 -3.52 -1.51
C HIS A 11 7.74 -3.78 -0.38
N ALA A 12 8.91 -3.13 -0.43
CA ALA A 12 9.96 -3.32 0.55
C ALA A 12 9.61 -2.71 1.91
N ASN A 13 8.85 -1.61 1.94
CA ASN A 13 8.45 -0.94 3.18
C ASN A 13 7.43 -1.79 3.96
N SER A 14 6.62 -2.60 3.27
CA SER A 14 5.74 -3.60 3.88
C SER A 14 6.40 -4.98 4.09
N GLN A 15 7.68 -5.16 3.74
CA GLN A 15 8.36 -6.46 3.73
C GLN A 15 7.58 -7.51 2.91
N LYS A 16 6.93 -7.08 1.81
CA LYS A 16 6.04 -7.88 0.97
C LYS A 16 4.83 -8.49 1.70
N ASP A 17 4.48 -7.97 2.88
CA ASP A 17 3.27 -8.31 3.63
C ASP A 17 2.28 -7.14 3.56
N HIS A 18 1.24 -7.27 2.74
CA HIS A 18 0.24 -6.22 2.51
C HIS A 18 -0.42 -5.69 3.78
N ALA A 19 -0.55 -6.48 4.85
CA ALA A 19 -1.14 -6.01 6.11
C ALA A 19 -0.24 -4.97 6.80
N LYS A 20 1.09 -5.02 6.59
CA LYS A 20 2.04 -4.06 7.15
C LYS A 20 1.98 -2.69 6.48
N GLN A 21 1.29 -2.52 5.35
CA GLN A 21 1.04 -1.19 4.78
C GLN A 21 0.37 -0.25 5.82
N ILE A 22 -0.47 -0.80 6.70
CA ILE A 22 -1.14 -0.04 7.77
C ILE A 22 -0.12 0.51 8.78
N SER A 23 0.85 -0.30 9.22
CA SER A 23 1.85 0.14 10.19
C SER A 23 2.83 1.15 9.58
N VAL A 24 3.20 0.99 8.31
CA VAL A 24 4.00 1.98 7.57
C VAL A 24 3.25 3.31 7.48
N CYS A 25 1.98 3.28 7.07
CA CYS A 25 1.13 4.47 7.00
C CYS A 25 1.00 5.16 8.37
N GLN A 26 0.81 4.39 9.44
CA GLN A 26 0.74 4.94 10.80
C GLN A 26 2.05 5.65 11.21
N SER A 27 3.21 5.05 10.91
CA SER A 27 4.51 5.69 11.14
C SER A 27 4.67 7.02 10.39
N ILE A 28 4.19 7.09 9.15
CA ILE A 28 4.20 8.33 8.35
C ILE A 28 3.28 9.39 8.97
N VAL A 29 2.09 8.99 9.44
CA VAL A 29 1.16 9.89 10.13
C VAL A 29 1.79 10.45 11.40
N ASP A 30 2.50 9.62 12.18
CA ASP A 30 3.15 10.05 13.41
C ASP A 30 4.32 11.01 13.12
N GLN A 31 5.12 10.77 12.08
CA GLN A 31 6.15 11.71 11.61
C GLN A 31 5.54 13.04 11.15
N ARG A 32 4.41 13.02 10.44
CA ARG A 32 3.72 14.26 10.02
C ARG A 32 3.15 15.03 11.21
N ARG A 33 2.71 14.34 12.27
CA ARG A 33 2.22 14.96 13.51
C ARG A 33 3.34 15.59 14.33
N SER A 34 4.55 15.05 14.29
CA SER A 34 5.69 15.58 15.07
C SER A 34 6.26 16.91 14.56
N GLY A 35 5.78 17.43 13.43
CA GLY A 35 6.28 18.68 12.83
C GLY A 35 7.23 18.43 11.67
N ASP A 36 7.92 19.50 11.22
CA ASP A 36 8.78 19.60 10.02
C ASP A 36 9.02 18.30 9.22
N CYS A 37 8.00 17.91 8.45
CA CYS A 37 8.00 16.65 7.73
C CYS A 37 7.89 16.91 6.21
N PRO A 38 8.91 16.55 5.42
CA PRO A 38 8.89 16.76 3.97
C PRO A 38 7.95 15.79 3.24
N ILE A 39 7.34 14.81 3.93
CA ILE A 39 6.44 13.82 3.33
C ILE A 39 5.15 14.49 2.88
N ARG A 40 4.85 14.52 1.58
CA ARG A 40 3.67 15.16 0.99
C ARG A 40 2.58 14.20 0.55
N GLY A 41 2.86 12.91 0.52
CA GLY A 41 1.90 11.89 0.11
C GLY A 41 2.36 10.49 0.44
N VAL A 42 1.43 9.56 0.34
CA VAL A 42 1.66 8.13 0.49
C VAL A 42 1.11 7.39 -0.71
N MET A 43 1.74 6.27 -1.08
CA MET A 43 1.19 5.30 -2.02
C MET A 43 0.71 4.08 -1.24
N ILE A 44 -0.47 3.57 -1.59
CA ILE A 44 -1.13 2.41 -0.97
C ILE A 44 -1.59 1.47 -2.08
N GLU A 45 -1.27 0.19 -1.97
CA GLU A 45 -1.83 -0.84 -2.83
C GLU A 45 -3.07 -1.45 -2.17
N SER A 46 -4.25 -1.12 -2.71
CA SER A 46 -5.56 -1.59 -2.25
C SER A 46 -6.39 -2.13 -3.41
N HIS A 47 -7.31 -3.05 -3.12
CA HIS A 47 -8.27 -3.59 -4.06
C HIS A 47 -9.55 -3.99 -3.32
N LEU A 48 -10.66 -4.22 -4.02
CA LEU A 48 -11.94 -4.59 -3.39
C LEU A 48 -11.85 -5.79 -2.44
N VAL A 49 -11.03 -6.79 -2.80
CA VAL A 49 -10.76 -8.00 -2.02
C VAL A 49 -9.28 -8.04 -1.69
N GLY A 50 -8.95 -8.17 -0.41
CA GLY A 50 -7.57 -8.21 0.07
C GLY A 50 -6.78 -9.44 -0.38
N GLY A 51 -5.45 -9.33 -0.32
CA GLY A 51 -4.50 -10.33 -0.78
C GLY A 51 -4.28 -10.31 -2.29
N ASN A 52 -3.83 -11.43 -2.85
CA ASN A 52 -3.70 -11.65 -4.29
C ASN A 52 -4.21 -13.04 -4.71
N GLN A 53 -4.17 -13.30 -6.02
CA GLN A 53 -4.48 -14.57 -6.65
C GLN A 53 -3.54 -14.81 -7.84
N PRO A 54 -3.27 -16.07 -8.23
CA PRO A 54 -2.52 -16.35 -9.45
C PRO A 54 -3.33 -15.97 -10.70
N ILE A 55 -2.61 -15.72 -11.80
CA ILE A 55 -3.23 -15.54 -13.13
C ILE A 55 -3.98 -16.82 -13.51
N ALA A 56 -5.22 -16.67 -13.95
CA ALA A 56 -6.09 -17.75 -14.39
C ALA A 56 -7.01 -17.29 -15.53
N ALA A 57 -7.76 -18.23 -16.11
CA ALA A 57 -8.81 -17.89 -17.06
C ALA A 57 -9.82 -16.89 -16.44
N PRO A 58 -10.40 -15.95 -17.20
CA PRO A 58 -11.24 -14.87 -16.65
C PRO A 58 -12.38 -15.36 -15.75
N ASN A 59 -12.99 -16.51 -16.06
CA ASN A 59 -14.09 -17.10 -15.28
C ASN A 59 -13.66 -17.77 -13.97
N LYS A 60 -12.36 -17.86 -13.70
CA LYS A 60 -11.78 -18.42 -12.47
C LYS A 60 -11.18 -17.35 -11.56
N LEU A 61 -11.17 -16.08 -11.99
CA LEU A 61 -10.66 -14.98 -11.19
C LEU A 61 -11.72 -14.51 -10.20
N THR A 62 -11.30 -14.25 -8.96
CA THR A 62 -12.11 -13.51 -8.00
C THR A 62 -12.13 -12.05 -8.47
N TYR A 63 -13.32 -11.55 -8.83
CA TYR A 63 -13.49 -10.15 -9.16
C TYR A 63 -13.01 -9.29 -7.99
N GLY A 64 -12.24 -8.25 -8.28
CA GLY A 64 -11.79 -7.36 -7.24
C GLY A 64 -10.59 -7.86 -6.44
N LYS A 65 -9.87 -8.91 -6.87
CA LYS A 65 -8.65 -9.38 -6.18
C LYS A 65 -7.42 -9.27 -7.11
N SER A 66 -6.33 -8.71 -6.59
CA SER A 66 -5.10 -8.48 -7.36
C SER A 66 -4.51 -9.77 -7.94
N ILE A 67 -4.00 -9.73 -9.18
CA ILE A 67 -3.26 -10.84 -9.82
C ILE A 67 -1.73 -10.68 -9.72
N THR A 68 -1.27 -9.62 -9.04
CA THR A 68 0.15 -9.26 -8.88
C THR A 68 0.50 -9.25 -7.39
N ASP A 69 0.91 -8.10 -6.84
CA ASP A 69 1.21 -7.94 -5.42
C ASP A 69 -0.08 -8.00 -4.59
N ALA A 70 0.04 -8.49 -3.35
CA ALA A 70 -1.07 -8.54 -2.43
C ALA A 70 -1.49 -7.13 -1.98
N CYS A 71 -2.79 -6.86 -2.01
CA CYS A 71 -3.35 -5.55 -1.68
C CYS A 71 -4.12 -5.57 -0.36
N LEU A 72 -4.25 -4.42 0.29
CA LEU A 72 -5.29 -4.23 1.32
C LEU A 72 -6.69 -4.37 0.70
N GLY A 73 -7.64 -4.88 1.48
CA GLY A 73 -9.06 -4.86 1.10
C GLY A 73 -9.66 -3.45 1.24
N TRP A 74 -10.80 -3.23 0.58
CA TRP A 74 -11.66 -2.07 0.82
C TRP A 74 -12.27 -2.11 2.24
#